data_AF-A0A960KGU8-F1
#
_entry.id   AF-A0A960KGU8-F1
#
_cell.length_a   1.000
_cell.length_b   1.000
_cell.length_c   1.000
_cell.angle_alpha   90.00
_cell.angle_beta   90.00
_cell.angle_gamma   90.00
#
_symmetry.space_group_name_H-M   'P 1'
#
loop_
_entity.id
_entity.type
_entity.pdbx_description
1 polymer ?
#
loop_
_entity_poly.entity_id
_entity_poly.type
_entity_poly.pdbx_seq_one_letter_code
_entity_poly.pdbx_strand_id
1 'polypeptide(L)'
;MTSITILILASLVALPVGGLFARLMSSHGWGIAALKGLMASFFGALLLVHLLPEAYERLGPLSLVLAGLGFLIMVAFERLLPGSGHHATDGNSRFFTAEMLWIGLLLHQLTDGVGLALASSSLADDLPMALMVIAHRIPVAAIIMWLFLREKNERGAWVRLAAMGGATVVGALGASWLGLLLDSVVVNGAYALIAGSFVHLLIHDFIDFHAHRRVDRNWEFGAFFAGLVIFAVTQSYLGDSDVHLHAHGSPSLSFGAAFVALLQATAPYLLLGLIISGLLHAYMPQRPVAWLNRGGPLKQAAKGMLFGLPLPICSCGVLPLFMSLSKKGLPTAALVAFLVATPELGVDSFLVSVKLLGWEFSIVRLIAAIVLPVAIAMLAVSWLGTPLNVEQEKSCCAKKNAESAPVSWWRFAFVDLVDDIFPLICFGLIAAALAQVLWPVQSVQNPFGHWDIVLLGVIGIPFYVCASASVPIALVLLQHGFSVGAVLVFLFAGPATNISTILTVNKVFGEGKGLKLAALALAVAVVFGVLVNIFYQPTDLDFLELHEHHLRWWDWITLSAMGLLALASMWRSGPLHWISSLASMVPGLIHHPPQSESAH
;
A
#
# COMPACT_ATOMS: atom_id res chain seq x y z
N MET A 1 -2.18 19.55 40.08
CA MET A 1 -2.96 19.27 38.86
C MET A 1 -2.77 17.79 38.55
N THR A 2 -3.84 17.04 38.30
CA THR A 2 -3.71 15.64 37.89
C THR A 2 -3.01 15.60 36.52
N SER A 3 -2.22 14.58 36.24
CA SER A 3 -1.41 14.53 35.01
C SER A 3 -2.25 14.57 33.74
N ILE A 4 -3.50 14.08 33.80
CA ILE A 4 -4.51 14.23 32.74
C ILE A 4 -4.81 15.70 32.42
N THR A 5 -4.89 16.59 33.43
CA THR A 5 -5.16 18.01 33.22
C THR A 5 -4.01 18.68 32.48
N ILE A 6 -2.76 18.30 32.77
CA ILE A 6 -1.58 18.83 32.09
C ILE A 6 -1.60 18.42 30.62
N LEU A 7 -1.88 17.15 30.32
CA LEU A 7 -1.96 16.64 28.96
C LEU A 7 -3.09 17.30 28.16
N ILE A 8 -4.28 17.44 28.74
CA ILE A 8 -5.41 18.13 28.09
C ILE A 8 -5.05 19.59 27.82
N LEU A 9 -4.44 20.30 28.78
CA LEU A 9 -4.05 21.70 28.59
C LEU A 9 -2.99 21.86 27.50
N ALA A 10 -1.95 21.03 27.51
CA ALA A 10 -0.93 21.04 26.47
C ALA A 10 -1.55 20.77 25.09
N SER A 11 -2.49 19.83 25.03
CA SER A 11 -3.26 19.51 23.83
C SER A 11 -4.11 20.69 23.36
N LEU A 12 -4.78 21.41 24.26
CA LEU A 12 -5.56 22.60 23.96
C LEU A 12 -4.69 23.77 23.47
N VAL A 13 -3.43 23.86 23.91
CA VAL A 13 -2.46 24.85 23.44
C VAL A 13 -1.91 24.49 22.04
N ALA A 14 -1.81 23.21 21.70
CA ALA A 14 -1.33 22.78 20.38
C ALA A 14 -2.21 23.27 19.21
N LEU A 15 -3.53 23.33 19.40
CA LEU A 15 -4.47 23.81 18.37
C LEU A 15 -4.22 25.26 17.94
N PRO A 16 -4.18 26.27 18.84
CA PRO A 16 -3.89 27.63 18.44
C PRO A 16 -2.47 27.83 17.93
N VAL A 17 -1.49 27.05 18.41
CA VAL A 17 -0.14 27.04 17.84
C VAL A 17 -0.18 26.62 16.37
N GLY A 18 -0.90 25.54 16.04
CA GLY A 18 -1.13 25.11 14.66
C GLY A 18 -1.87 26.14 13.82
N GLY A 19 -2.91 26.78 14.38
CA GLY A 19 -3.63 27.87 13.71
C GLY A 19 -2.76 29.08 13.39
N LEU A 20 -1.95 29.54 14.35
CA LEU A 20 -0.98 30.63 14.12
C LEU A 20 0.05 30.22 13.05
N PHE A 21 0.58 29.01 13.14
CA PHE A 21 1.54 28.46 12.19
C PHE A 21 0.96 28.47 10.76
N ALA A 22 -0.25 27.94 10.56
CA ALA A 22 -0.91 27.97 9.26
C ALA A 22 -1.16 29.39 8.76
N ARG A 23 -1.58 30.31 9.63
CA ARG A 23 -1.81 31.69 9.23
C ARG A 23 -0.52 32.32 8.68
N LEU A 24 0.61 32.11 9.35
CA LEU A 24 1.92 32.55 8.89
C LEU A 24 2.29 31.91 7.54
N MET A 25 2.13 30.59 7.42
CA MET A 25 2.52 29.82 6.24
C MET A 25 1.60 30.04 5.03
N SER A 26 0.31 30.31 5.28
CA SER A 26 -0.73 30.50 4.25
C SER A 26 -0.54 31.75 3.39
N SER A 27 0.25 32.71 3.87
CA SER A 27 0.67 33.88 3.09
C SER A 27 1.58 33.51 1.91
N HIS A 28 2.12 32.28 1.89
CA HIS A 28 3.02 31.78 0.87
C HIS A 28 2.51 30.48 0.23
N GLY A 29 2.64 30.37 -1.10
CA GLY A 29 2.23 29.17 -1.85
C GLY A 29 2.99 27.89 -1.45
N TRP A 30 4.25 28.03 -1.01
CA TRP A 30 5.10 26.90 -0.58
C TRP A 30 4.72 26.37 0.81
N GLY A 31 4.13 27.18 1.68
CA GLY A 31 3.84 26.76 3.05
C GLY A 31 2.77 25.66 3.15
N ILE A 32 1.85 25.64 2.19
CA ILE A 32 0.82 24.60 2.07
C ILE A 32 1.44 23.28 1.62
N ALA A 33 2.35 23.34 0.64
CA ALA A 33 3.10 22.18 0.16
C ALA A 33 3.87 21.53 1.32
N ALA A 34 4.57 22.36 2.09
CA ALA A 34 5.34 21.92 3.24
C ALA A 34 4.45 21.27 4.32
N LEU A 35 3.34 21.91 4.69
CA LEU A 35 2.44 21.38 5.71
C LEU A 35 1.90 19.98 5.33
N LYS A 36 1.54 19.79 4.06
CA LYS A 36 1.05 18.49 3.58
C LYS A 36 2.11 17.40 3.65
N GLY A 37 3.33 17.69 3.19
CA GLY A 37 4.45 16.74 3.25
C GLY A 37 4.79 16.33 4.69
N LEU A 38 4.86 17.32 5.59
CA LEU A 38 5.09 17.11 7.02
C LEU A 38 4.03 16.18 7.64
N MET A 39 2.76 16.39 7.30
CA MET A 39 1.68 15.57 7.84
C MET A 39 1.74 14.14 7.34
N ALA A 40 1.86 13.92 6.03
CA ALA A 40 1.86 12.55 5.49
C ALA A 40 2.99 11.70 6.08
N SER A 41 4.18 12.28 6.22
CA SER A 41 5.33 11.60 6.84
C SER A 41 5.13 11.34 8.33
N PHE A 42 4.74 12.35 9.11
CA PHE A 42 4.59 12.24 10.56
C PHE A 42 3.45 11.28 10.95
N PHE A 43 2.27 11.42 10.35
CA PHE A 43 1.13 10.53 10.61
C PHE A 43 1.36 9.12 10.10
N GLY A 44 1.96 8.97 8.92
CA GLY A 44 2.33 7.66 8.38
C GLY A 44 3.31 6.94 9.30
N ALA A 45 4.34 7.63 9.78
CA ALA A 45 5.31 7.07 10.72
C ALA A 45 4.69 6.72 12.07
N LEU A 46 3.87 7.61 12.64
CA LEU A 46 3.11 7.38 13.87
C LEU A 46 2.23 6.13 13.77
N LEU A 47 1.46 6.01 12.68
CA LEU A 47 0.57 4.88 12.46
C LEU A 47 1.34 3.55 12.40
N LEU A 48 2.40 3.51 11.59
CA LEU A 48 3.13 2.27 11.30
C LEU A 48 4.04 1.83 12.44
N VAL A 49 4.62 2.78 13.18
CA VAL A 49 5.65 2.48 14.20
C VAL A 49 5.05 2.37 15.61
N HIS A 50 3.92 3.01 15.89
CA HIS A 50 3.32 3.00 17.24
C HIS A 50 1.89 2.47 17.24
N LEU A 51 0.95 3.15 16.55
CA LEU A 51 -0.48 2.86 16.73
C LEU A 51 -0.86 1.43 16.36
N LEU A 52 -0.39 0.92 15.21
CA LEU A 52 -0.73 -0.45 14.79
C LEU A 52 0.02 -1.52 15.60
N PRO A 53 1.35 -1.45 15.80
CA PRO A 53 2.08 -2.39 16.64
C PRO A 53 1.53 -2.48 18.07
N GLU A 54 1.35 -1.34 18.73
CA GLU A 54 0.85 -1.27 20.10
C GLU A 54 -0.57 -1.83 20.23
N ALA A 55 -1.45 -1.54 19.25
CA ALA A 55 -2.81 -2.07 19.24
C ALA A 55 -2.79 -3.60 19.15
N TYR A 56 -1.87 -4.14 18.36
CA TYR A 56 -1.69 -5.57 18.21
C TYR A 56 -1.07 -6.22 19.45
N GLU A 57 -0.09 -5.60 20.09
CA GLU A 57 0.44 -6.12 21.35
C GLU A 57 -0.65 -6.21 22.44
N ARG A 58 -1.57 -5.24 22.47
CA ARG A 58 -2.63 -5.18 23.48
C ARG A 58 -3.81 -6.14 23.23
N LEU A 59 -4.10 -6.53 21.98
CA LEU A 59 -5.29 -7.32 21.61
C LEU A 59 -5.05 -8.50 20.66
N GLY A 60 -3.82 -8.68 20.21
CA GLY A 60 -3.49 -9.62 19.15
C GLY A 60 -4.26 -9.35 17.85
N PRO A 61 -4.62 -10.40 17.07
CA PRO A 61 -5.32 -10.26 15.79
C PRO A 61 -6.66 -9.53 15.84
N LEU A 62 -7.33 -9.49 17.01
CA LEU A 62 -8.59 -8.75 17.17
C LEU A 62 -8.40 -7.24 16.93
N SER A 63 -7.20 -6.71 17.20
CA SER A 63 -6.85 -5.32 16.91
C SER A 63 -7.03 -4.95 15.44
N LEU A 64 -6.66 -5.84 14.51
CA LEU A 64 -6.76 -5.60 13.08
C LEU A 64 -8.22 -5.54 12.62
N VAL A 65 -9.07 -6.39 13.18
CA VAL A 65 -10.51 -6.40 12.90
C VAL A 65 -11.14 -5.10 13.40
N LEU A 66 -10.78 -4.67 14.62
CA LEU A 66 -11.29 -3.43 15.20
C LEU A 66 -10.75 -2.20 14.49
N ALA A 67 -9.49 -2.19 14.05
CA ALA A 67 -8.95 -1.13 13.19
C ALA A 67 -9.69 -1.08 11.84
N GLY A 68 -9.96 -2.23 11.22
CA GLY A 68 -10.80 -2.31 10.02
C GLY A 68 -12.22 -1.75 10.26
N LEU A 69 -12.83 -2.06 11.41
CA LEU A 69 -14.11 -1.50 11.79
C LEU A 69 -14.04 0.02 11.99
N GLY A 70 -12.99 0.52 12.64
CA GLY A 70 -12.75 1.95 12.83
C GLY A 70 -12.64 2.71 11.51
N PHE A 71 -11.91 2.14 10.55
CA PHE A 71 -11.84 2.65 9.18
C PHE A 71 -13.24 2.69 8.52
N LEU A 72 -13.99 1.58 8.59
CA LEU A 72 -15.31 1.47 7.97
C LEU A 72 -16.34 2.40 8.61
N ILE A 73 -16.29 2.62 9.92
CA ILE A 73 -17.17 3.57 10.62
C ILE A 73 -16.97 4.97 10.05
N MET A 74 -15.73 5.39 9.81
CA MET A 74 -15.44 6.71 9.23
C MET A 74 -15.94 6.80 7.78
N VAL A 75 -15.69 5.78 6.96
CA VAL A 75 -16.23 5.71 5.58
C VAL A 75 -17.76 5.76 5.57
N ALA A 76 -18.42 5.03 6.46
CA ALA A 76 -19.88 5.02 6.57
C ALA A 76 -20.42 6.38 7.01
N PHE A 77 -19.77 7.02 7.99
CA PHE A 77 -20.14 8.34 8.48
C PHE A 77 -20.07 9.39 7.38
N GLU A 78 -19.00 9.38 6.58
CA GLU A 78 -18.83 10.27 5.43
C GLU A 78 -19.96 10.12 4.40
N ARG A 79 -20.37 8.86 4.13
CA ARG A 79 -21.47 8.55 3.18
C ARG A 79 -22.85 8.93 3.69
N LEU A 80 -23.06 8.94 5.01
CA LEU A 80 -24.35 9.29 5.62
C LEU A 80 -24.62 10.80 5.62
N LEU A 81 -23.61 11.64 5.32
CA LEU A 81 -23.77 13.08 5.31
C LEU A 81 -24.37 13.57 3.96
N PRO A 82 -25.44 14.40 3.97
CA PRO A 82 -26.16 14.78 2.75
C PRO A 82 -25.36 15.73 1.87
N GLY A 83 -24.79 15.26 0.75
CA GLY A 83 -24.13 16.11 -0.27
C GLY A 83 -22.79 15.58 -0.80
N SER A 84 -22.32 14.43 -0.32
CA SER A 84 -21.07 13.76 -0.72
C SER A 84 -21.04 13.24 -2.18
N GLY A 85 -22.16 13.31 -2.91
CA GLY A 85 -22.34 12.56 -4.16
C GLY A 85 -22.28 13.32 -5.49
N HIS A 86 -22.28 14.67 -5.56
CA HIS A 86 -22.48 15.33 -6.86
C HIS A 86 -21.65 16.61 -7.08
N HIS A 87 -20.85 16.57 -8.16
CA HIS A 87 -20.24 17.65 -8.95
C HIS A 87 -19.61 18.85 -8.19
N ALA A 88 -18.31 18.73 -7.91
CA ALA A 88 -17.46 19.76 -7.31
C ALA A 88 -17.01 20.88 -8.29
N THR A 89 -17.95 21.50 -9.02
CA THR A 89 -17.63 22.64 -9.92
C THR A 89 -18.02 24.00 -9.37
N ASP A 90 -18.89 24.06 -8.35
CA ASP A 90 -19.40 25.32 -7.78
C ASP A 90 -18.79 25.68 -6.41
N GLY A 91 -18.64 26.98 -6.12
CA GLY A 91 -18.07 27.48 -4.86
C GLY A 91 -18.79 26.98 -3.58
N ASN A 92 -20.08 26.66 -3.68
CA ASN A 92 -20.89 26.14 -2.57
C ASN A 92 -20.56 24.67 -2.24
N SER A 93 -20.14 23.88 -3.25
CA SER A 93 -19.74 22.48 -3.06
C SER A 93 -18.43 22.37 -2.28
N ARG A 94 -17.48 23.30 -2.49
CA ARG A 94 -16.19 23.32 -1.78
C ARG A 94 -16.33 23.65 -0.31
N PHE A 95 -17.19 24.62 0.02
CA PHE A 95 -17.55 24.94 1.40
C PHE A 95 -18.17 23.72 2.08
N PHE A 96 -19.11 23.06 1.40
CA PHE A 96 -19.73 21.85 1.90
C PHE A 96 -18.71 20.73 2.17
N THR A 97 -17.80 20.44 1.24
CA THR A 97 -16.71 19.48 1.46
C THR A 97 -15.81 19.86 2.64
N ALA A 98 -15.50 21.15 2.81
CA ALA A 98 -14.69 21.63 3.91
C ALA A 98 -15.37 21.45 5.28
N GLU A 99 -16.69 21.68 5.35
CA GLU A 99 -17.47 21.39 6.56
C GLU A 99 -17.53 19.88 6.85
N MET A 100 -17.72 19.03 5.84
CA MET A 100 -17.75 17.58 6.03
C MET A 100 -16.42 17.05 6.59
N LEU A 101 -15.31 17.53 6.03
CA LEU A 101 -13.97 17.25 6.54
C LEU A 101 -13.83 17.68 8.01
N TRP A 102 -14.30 18.88 8.35
CA TRP A 102 -14.25 19.36 9.73
C TRP A 102 -15.10 18.52 10.68
N ILE A 103 -16.28 18.05 10.26
CA ILE A 103 -17.11 17.15 11.08
C ILE A 103 -16.42 15.80 11.30
N GLY A 104 -15.79 15.23 10.26
CA GLY A 104 -14.97 14.02 10.40
C GLY A 104 -13.82 14.23 11.39
N LEU A 105 -13.14 15.37 11.31
CA LEU A 105 -12.09 15.74 12.25
C LEU A 105 -12.62 15.98 13.67
N LEU A 106 -13.86 16.44 13.88
CA LEU A 106 -14.43 16.53 15.23
C LEU A 106 -14.58 15.15 15.88
N LEU A 107 -15.00 14.15 15.11
CA LEU A 107 -15.08 12.76 15.60
C LEU A 107 -13.69 12.23 15.94
N HIS A 108 -12.70 12.54 15.11
CA HIS A 108 -11.30 12.21 15.38
C HIS A 108 -10.77 12.88 16.66
N GLN A 109 -11.14 14.13 16.91
CA GLN A 109 -10.72 14.85 18.12
C GLN A 109 -11.39 14.32 19.39
N LEU A 110 -12.59 13.74 19.30
CA LEU A 110 -13.18 12.95 20.39
C LEU A 110 -12.28 11.75 20.71
N THR A 111 -11.79 11.04 19.69
CA THR A 111 -10.90 9.89 19.88
C THR A 111 -9.53 10.28 20.45
N ASP A 112 -8.96 11.44 20.06
CA ASP A 112 -7.73 11.97 20.69
C ASP A 112 -7.92 12.24 22.18
N GLY A 113 -9.09 12.76 22.56
CA GLY A 113 -9.45 12.99 23.95
C GLY A 113 -9.47 11.70 24.77
N VAL A 114 -10.10 10.66 24.24
CA VAL A 114 -10.10 9.31 24.84
C VAL A 114 -8.67 8.81 24.99
N GLY A 115 -7.85 8.91 23.93
CA GLY A 115 -6.45 8.49 23.96
C GLY A 115 -5.62 9.20 25.03
N LEU A 116 -5.77 10.52 25.21
CA LEU A 116 -5.08 11.29 26.25
C LEU A 116 -5.52 10.89 27.66
N ALA A 117 -6.80 10.60 27.86
CA ALA A 117 -7.31 10.13 29.15
C ALA A 117 -6.74 8.74 29.49
N LEU A 118 -6.69 7.83 28.52
CA LEU A 118 -6.09 6.51 28.70
C LEU A 118 -4.58 6.62 28.99
N ALA A 119 -3.85 7.44 28.23
CA ALA A 119 -2.42 7.69 28.45
C ALA A 119 -2.13 8.24 29.85
N SER A 120 -3.06 9.03 30.41
CA SER A 120 -2.89 9.62 31.73
C SER A 120 -3.06 8.62 32.88
N SER A 121 -3.61 7.43 32.62
CA SER A 121 -3.81 6.39 33.63
C SER A 121 -2.55 5.57 33.92
N SER A 122 -1.59 5.51 32.97
CA SER A 122 -0.32 4.79 33.11
C SER A 122 0.89 5.67 32.68
N LEU A 123 1.08 6.77 33.41
CA LEU A 123 1.98 7.88 33.02
C LEU A 123 3.46 7.55 32.78
N ALA A 124 3.96 6.42 33.28
CA ALA A 124 5.35 6.00 33.03
C ALA A 124 5.52 5.36 31.64
N ASP A 125 4.50 4.64 31.16
CA ASP A 125 4.58 3.83 29.94
C ASP A 125 3.97 4.54 28.72
N ASP A 126 2.93 5.38 28.93
CA ASP A 126 2.16 5.99 27.83
C ASP A 126 2.48 7.48 27.53
N LEU A 127 3.48 8.09 28.19
CA LEU A 127 3.85 9.50 27.97
C LEU A 127 4.31 9.80 26.53
N PRO A 128 5.12 8.95 25.85
CA PRO A 128 5.50 9.18 24.45
C PRO A 128 4.29 9.23 23.52
N MET A 129 3.31 8.35 23.74
CA MET A 129 2.06 8.34 23.01
C MET A 129 1.27 9.64 23.24
N ALA A 130 1.14 10.11 24.48
CA ALA A 130 0.43 11.36 24.79
C ALA A 130 1.08 12.58 24.13
N LEU A 131 2.42 12.66 24.17
CA LEU A 131 3.18 13.73 23.51
C LEU A 131 3.03 13.67 21.99
N MET A 132 2.98 12.47 21.42
CA MET A 132 2.75 12.28 19.99
C MET A 132 1.31 12.65 19.59
N VAL A 133 0.32 12.35 20.45
CA VAL A 133 -1.05 12.85 20.30
C VAL A 133 -1.06 14.37 20.25
N ILE A 134 -0.37 15.04 21.18
CA ILE A 134 -0.30 16.51 21.21
C ILE A 134 0.42 17.08 19.98
N ALA A 135 1.55 16.48 19.58
CA ALA A 135 2.37 16.94 18.47
C ALA A 135 1.60 16.92 17.14
N HIS A 136 0.78 15.89 16.92
CA HIS A 136 0.03 15.76 15.66
C HIS A 136 -1.13 16.77 15.54
N ARG A 137 -1.57 17.40 16.65
CA ARG A 137 -2.64 18.41 16.62
C ARG A 137 -2.21 19.71 15.95
N ILE A 138 -0.91 20.04 16.02
CA ILE A 138 -0.37 21.27 15.40
C ILE A 138 -0.60 21.24 13.88
N PRO A 139 -0.18 20.18 13.14
CA PRO A 139 -0.48 20.10 11.72
C PRO A 139 -1.97 20.02 11.36
N VAL A 140 -2.78 19.27 12.13
CA VAL A 140 -4.22 19.14 11.88
C VAL A 140 -4.93 20.49 12.02
N ALA A 141 -4.63 21.23 13.09
CA ALA A 141 -5.15 22.58 13.28
C ALA A 141 -4.69 23.54 12.18
N ALA A 142 -3.47 23.36 11.68
CA ALA A 142 -2.94 24.14 10.59
C ALA A 142 -3.74 23.93 9.27
N ILE A 143 -4.16 22.70 8.96
CA ILE A 143 -5.00 22.43 7.77
C ILE A 143 -6.37 23.09 7.91
N ILE A 144 -7.05 22.92 9.04
CA ILE A 144 -8.37 23.51 9.26
C ILE A 144 -8.30 25.04 9.16
N MET A 145 -7.30 25.65 9.81
CA MET A 145 -7.09 27.09 9.72
C MET A 145 -6.91 27.52 8.26
N TRP A 146 -6.04 26.84 7.52
CA TRP A 146 -5.81 27.18 6.12
C TRP A 146 -7.05 27.05 5.23
N LEU A 147 -7.83 25.97 5.42
CA LEU A 147 -9.03 25.68 4.62
C LEU A 147 -10.06 26.82 4.72
N PHE A 148 -10.30 27.31 5.93
CA PHE A 148 -11.29 28.35 6.21
C PHE A 148 -10.75 29.78 6.05
N LEU A 149 -9.43 30.00 6.14
CA LEU A 149 -8.81 31.26 5.71
C LEU A 149 -9.04 31.51 4.21
N ARG A 150 -9.07 30.45 3.41
CA ARG A 150 -9.33 30.50 1.96
C ARG A 150 -10.71 31.02 1.61
N GLU A 151 -11.68 30.78 2.48
CA GLU A 151 -13.07 31.22 2.33
C GLU A 151 -13.31 32.62 2.92
N LYS A 152 -12.23 33.32 3.31
CA LYS A 152 -12.25 34.61 4.00
C LYS A 152 -13.01 34.58 5.33
N ASN A 153 -13.09 33.40 5.97
CA ASN A 153 -13.80 33.20 7.24
C ASN A 153 -12.83 32.89 8.39
N GLU A 154 -11.92 33.83 8.68
CA GLU A 154 -10.90 33.66 9.75
C GLU A 154 -11.55 33.41 11.12
N ARG A 155 -12.62 34.15 11.46
CA ARG A 155 -13.34 33.94 12.73
C ARG A 155 -13.93 32.53 12.81
N GLY A 156 -14.54 32.06 11.71
CA GLY A 156 -15.05 30.70 11.63
C GLY A 156 -13.96 29.64 11.76
N ALA A 157 -12.75 29.88 11.24
CA ALA A 157 -11.63 28.97 11.41
C ALA A 157 -11.24 28.79 12.88
N TRP A 158 -11.13 29.90 13.61
CA TRP A 158 -10.84 29.87 15.06
C TRP A 158 -11.93 29.21 15.89
N VAL A 159 -13.21 29.45 15.55
CA VAL A 159 -14.35 28.78 16.23
C VAL A 159 -14.30 27.27 16.00
N ARG A 160 -13.96 26.82 14.79
CA ARG A 160 -13.81 25.40 14.47
C ARG A 160 -12.67 24.74 15.23
N LEU A 161 -11.52 25.42 15.37
CA LEU A 161 -10.43 24.94 16.22
C LEU A 161 -10.85 24.88 17.70
N ALA A 162 -11.58 25.87 18.20
CA ALA A 162 -12.08 25.85 19.58
C ALA A 162 -13.04 24.68 19.81
N ALA A 163 -13.94 24.41 18.85
CA ALA A 163 -14.84 23.26 18.89
C ALA A 163 -14.10 21.92 18.86
N MET A 164 -13.02 21.80 18.08
CA MET A 164 -12.12 20.64 18.11
C MET A 164 -11.47 20.47 19.48
N GLY A 165 -11.04 21.55 20.13
CA GLY A 165 -10.55 21.52 21.51
C GLY A 165 -11.63 21.02 22.48
N GLY A 166 -12.87 21.50 22.32
CA GLY A 166 -14.03 21.04 23.07
C GLY A 166 -14.30 19.54 22.88
N ALA A 167 -14.24 19.04 21.66
CA ALA A 167 -14.38 17.61 21.34
C ALA A 167 -13.32 16.76 22.08
N THR A 168 -12.06 17.20 22.14
CA THR A 168 -11.03 16.50 22.91
C THR A 168 -11.32 16.47 24.40
N VAL A 169 -11.81 17.59 24.97
CA VAL A 169 -12.20 17.62 26.38
C VAL A 169 -13.37 16.67 26.63
N VAL A 170 -14.39 16.67 25.77
CA VAL A 170 -15.54 15.75 25.86
C VAL A 170 -15.07 14.30 25.77
N GLY A 171 -14.18 13.98 24.84
CA GLY A 171 -13.60 12.64 24.71
C GLY A 171 -12.82 12.21 25.95
N ALA A 172 -11.98 13.09 26.49
CA ALA A 172 -11.16 12.79 27.67
C ALA A 172 -12.00 12.62 28.95
N LEU A 173 -12.97 13.51 29.15
CA LEU A 173 -13.91 13.41 30.28
C LEU A 173 -14.81 12.19 30.14
N GLY A 174 -15.32 11.93 28.94
CA GLY A 174 -16.11 10.74 28.62
C GLY A 174 -15.35 9.46 28.94
N ALA A 175 -14.09 9.36 28.51
CA ALA A 175 -13.22 8.23 28.83
C ALA A 175 -12.95 8.08 30.33
N SER A 176 -12.75 9.18 31.06
CA SER A 176 -12.55 9.13 32.52
C SER A 176 -13.80 8.66 33.28
N TRP A 177 -15.00 8.92 32.74
CA TRP A 177 -16.27 8.43 33.29
C TRP A 177 -16.55 6.98 32.92
N LEU A 178 -16.33 6.62 31.64
CA LEU A 178 -16.57 5.26 31.11
C LEU A 178 -15.50 4.27 31.59
N GLY A 179 -14.25 4.69 31.74
CA GLY A 179 -13.12 3.86 32.15
C GLY A 179 -13.23 3.33 33.59
N LEU A 180 -14.07 3.94 34.45
CA LEU A 180 -14.42 3.40 35.76
C LEU A 180 -15.39 2.22 35.69
N LEU A 181 -16.01 1.97 34.51
CA LEU A 181 -17.03 0.95 34.28
C LEU A 181 -16.61 -0.13 33.26
N LEU A 182 -15.46 0.03 32.60
CA LEU A 182 -15.06 -0.78 31.45
C LEU A 182 -13.79 -1.60 31.73
N ASP A 183 -13.83 -2.88 31.36
CA ASP A 183 -12.68 -3.78 31.42
C ASP A 183 -11.59 -3.40 30.42
N SER A 184 -10.36 -3.85 30.67
CA SER A 184 -9.16 -3.60 29.86
C SER A 184 -9.33 -3.94 28.38
N VAL A 185 -10.16 -4.94 28.05
CA VAL A 185 -10.45 -5.35 26.67
C VAL A 185 -11.18 -4.24 25.89
N VAL A 186 -12.11 -3.52 26.52
CA VAL A 186 -12.88 -2.46 25.86
C VAL A 186 -12.00 -1.24 25.61
N VAL A 187 -11.14 -0.92 26.58
CA VAL A 187 -10.15 0.16 26.47
C VAL A 187 -9.18 -0.11 25.32
N ASN A 188 -8.62 -1.30 25.26
CA ASN A 188 -7.71 -1.68 24.17
C ASN A 188 -8.47 -1.77 22.83
N GLY A 189 -9.75 -2.15 22.84
CA GLY A 189 -10.60 -2.19 21.64
C GLY A 189 -10.86 -0.80 21.08
N ALA A 190 -11.08 0.19 21.95
CA ALA A 190 -11.15 1.59 21.56
C ALA A 190 -9.84 2.04 20.92
N TYR A 191 -8.68 1.69 21.51
CA TYR A 191 -7.38 2.01 20.92
C TYR A 191 -7.22 1.48 19.48
N ALA A 192 -7.62 0.24 19.21
CA ALA A 192 -7.59 -0.34 17.87
C ALA A 192 -8.55 0.35 16.89
N LEU A 193 -9.77 0.71 17.32
CA LEU A 193 -10.71 1.50 16.51
C LEU A 193 -10.13 2.86 16.13
N ILE A 194 -9.39 3.50 17.06
CA ILE A 194 -8.70 4.78 16.83
C ILE A 194 -7.61 4.60 15.77
N ALA A 195 -6.75 3.58 15.88
CA ALA A 195 -5.74 3.30 14.85
C ALA A 195 -6.38 3.13 13.46
N GLY A 196 -7.55 2.48 13.39
CA GLY A 196 -8.37 2.35 12.19
C GLY A 196 -8.87 3.66 11.58
N SER A 197 -9.31 4.61 12.42
CA SER A 197 -9.76 5.93 11.96
C SER A 197 -8.60 6.77 11.42
N PHE A 198 -7.38 6.63 11.98
CA PHE A 198 -6.16 7.25 11.44
C PHE A 198 -5.78 6.71 10.05
N VAL A 199 -5.99 5.42 9.78
CA VAL A 199 -5.80 4.84 8.43
C VAL A 199 -6.74 5.52 7.43
N HIS A 200 -8.00 5.75 7.81
CA HIS A 200 -8.96 6.45 6.95
C HIS A 200 -8.50 7.88 6.66
N LEU A 201 -8.06 8.62 7.67
CA LEU A 201 -7.54 9.98 7.53
C LEU A 201 -6.35 10.04 6.54
N LEU A 202 -5.40 9.12 6.67
CA LEU A 202 -4.22 9.04 5.80
C LEU A 202 -4.57 8.75 4.33
N ILE A 203 -5.68 8.05 4.08
CA ILE A 203 -6.14 7.74 2.72
C ILE A 203 -6.98 8.91 2.18
N HIS A 204 -7.96 9.41 2.93
CA HIS A 204 -8.93 10.37 2.42
C HIS A 204 -8.38 11.81 2.30
N ASP A 205 -7.70 12.32 3.33
CA ASP A 205 -7.26 13.73 3.37
C ASP A 205 -6.09 14.04 2.43
N PHE A 206 -5.31 13.04 2.04
CA PHE A 206 -4.12 13.27 1.23
C PHE A 206 -4.40 13.14 -0.28
N ILE A 207 -5.41 12.35 -0.64
CA ILE A 207 -5.72 11.98 -2.02
C ILE A 207 -6.65 13.01 -2.69
N ASP A 208 -7.70 13.47 -2.01
CA ASP A 208 -8.65 14.44 -2.60
C ASP A 208 -8.07 15.86 -2.73
N PHE A 209 -7.13 16.23 -1.86
CA PHE A 209 -6.48 17.54 -1.90
C PHE A 209 -5.49 17.74 -3.08
N HIS A 210 -5.21 16.70 -3.87
CA HIS A 210 -4.31 16.75 -5.02
C HIS A 210 -4.97 17.20 -6.32
N ALA A 211 -6.30 17.09 -6.45
CA ALA A 211 -6.98 17.26 -7.73
C ALA A 211 -6.91 18.69 -8.33
N HIS A 212 -6.47 19.71 -7.57
CA HIS A 212 -6.80 21.09 -7.94
C HIS A 212 -5.70 22.17 -7.97
N ARG A 213 -4.41 21.94 -7.64
CA ARG A 213 -3.33 22.95 -7.92
C ARG A 213 -1.95 22.33 -8.10
N ARG A 214 -1.11 22.98 -8.92
CA ARG A 214 0.36 22.79 -8.96
C ARG A 214 0.94 23.15 -7.59
N VAL A 215 1.09 22.17 -6.71
CA VAL A 215 1.83 22.29 -5.46
C VAL A 215 3.32 22.36 -5.79
N ASP A 216 4.08 23.20 -5.09
CA ASP A 216 5.54 23.24 -5.26
C ASP A 216 6.15 21.97 -4.65
N ARG A 217 6.41 21.01 -5.53
CA ARG A 217 6.83 19.64 -5.20
C ARG A 217 8.10 19.60 -4.36
N ASN A 218 8.98 20.59 -4.50
CA ASN A 218 10.24 20.65 -3.76
C ASN A 218 9.99 20.90 -2.26
N TRP A 219 9.08 21.80 -1.92
CA TRP A 219 8.72 22.10 -0.53
C TRP A 219 7.93 20.98 0.12
N GLU A 220 7.06 20.31 -0.65
CA GLU A 220 6.37 19.11 -0.20
C GLU A 220 7.35 17.99 0.14
N PHE A 221 8.27 17.69 -0.78
CA PHE A 221 9.32 16.69 -0.58
C PHE A 221 10.19 17.04 0.64
N GLY A 222 10.72 18.26 0.72
CA GLY A 222 11.57 18.68 1.83
C GLY A 222 10.88 18.57 3.19
N ALA A 223 9.62 18.96 3.28
CA ALA A 223 8.86 18.87 4.53
C ALA A 223 8.47 17.43 4.89
N PHE A 224 8.27 16.55 3.90
CA PHE A 224 8.07 15.12 4.15
C PHE A 224 9.29 14.50 4.85
N PHE A 225 10.51 14.81 4.38
CA PHE A 225 11.72 14.35 5.07
C PHE A 225 11.90 15.01 6.45
N ALA A 226 11.60 16.31 6.56
CA ALA A 226 11.63 16.98 7.85
C ALA A 226 10.70 16.30 8.86
N GLY A 227 9.50 15.86 8.44
CA GLY A 227 8.56 15.12 9.30
C GLY A 227 9.11 13.78 9.75
N LEU A 228 9.74 13.00 8.87
CA LEU A 228 10.41 11.75 9.24
C LEU A 228 11.56 11.97 10.23
N VAL A 229 12.37 13.02 10.01
CA VAL A 229 13.48 13.38 10.91
C VAL A 229 12.95 13.82 12.28
N ILE A 230 11.91 14.67 12.31
CA ILE A 230 11.26 15.09 13.56
C ILE A 230 10.73 13.87 14.30
N PHE A 231 10.06 12.95 13.60
CA PHE A 231 9.58 11.71 14.20
C PHE A 231 10.74 10.88 14.80
N ALA A 232 11.79 10.62 14.02
CA ALA A 232 12.94 9.83 14.48
C ALA A 232 13.67 10.48 15.67
N VAL A 233 13.85 11.79 15.64
CA VAL A 233 14.43 12.56 16.75
C VAL A 233 13.53 12.47 17.98
N THR A 234 12.22 12.68 17.82
CA THR A 234 11.24 12.57 18.90
C THR A 234 11.30 11.18 19.55
N GLN A 235 11.41 10.12 18.74
CA GLN A 235 11.60 8.76 19.23
C GLN A 235 12.92 8.60 20.00
N SER A 236 14.04 9.11 19.49
CA SER A 236 15.33 9.01 20.19
C SER A 236 15.38 9.77 21.53
N TYR A 237 14.68 10.90 21.64
CA TYR A 237 14.66 11.69 22.88
C TYR A 237 13.63 11.20 23.89
N LEU A 238 12.55 10.56 23.43
CA LEU A 238 11.51 9.99 24.30
C LEU A 238 11.75 8.52 24.66
N GLY A 239 12.63 7.83 23.94
CA GLY A 239 12.97 6.41 24.13
C GLY A 239 14.08 6.11 25.14
N ASP A 240 14.64 7.12 25.83
CA ASP A 240 15.72 6.96 26.81
C ASP A 240 15.23 6.47 28.20
N SER A 241 13.94 6.18 28.37
CA SER A 241 13.42 5.41 29.49
C SER A 241 13.24 3.95 29.08
N ASP A 242 14.27 3.14 29.35
CA ASP A 242 14.35 1.69 29.30
C ASP A 242 13.03 0.91 29.48
N VAL A 243 12.23 0.70 28.43
CA VAL A 243 11.23 -0.39 28.38
C VAL A 243 11.04 -0.91 26.94
N HIS A 244 12.08 -1.54 26.40
CA HIS A 244 11.90 -2.65 25.47
C HIS A 244 12.65 -3.88 26.01
N LEU A 245 12.40 -4.20 27.28
CA LEU A 245 12.69 -5.53 27.80
C LEU A 245 11.58 -6.46 27.33
N HIS A 246 11.87 -7.14 26.23
CA HIS A 246 11.17 -8.32 25.74
C HIS A 246 11.07 -9.41 26.84
N ALA A 247 10.11 -9.28 27.74
CA ALA A 247 9.49 -10.42 28.40
C ALA A 247 8.34 -10.83 27.47
N HIS A 248 8.52 -11.70 26.48
CA HIS A 248 8.99 -13.07 26.58
C HIS A 248 9.71 -13.52 25.29
N GLY A 249 10.92 -14.07 25.40
CA GLY A 249 11.35 -15.23 24.61
C GLY A 249 11.77 -15.09 23.14
N SER A 250 11.74 -13.90 22.51
CA SER A 250 12.50 -13.66 21.26
C SER A 250 12.72 -12.16 21.02
N PRO A 251 13.83 -11.74 20.40
CA PRO A 251 14.01 -10.36 19.96
C PRO A 251 13.03 -10.08 18.82
N SER A 252 11.87 -9.49 19.11
CA SER A 252 10.98 -9.00 18.06
C SER A 252 11.63 -7.76 17.43
N LEU A 253 11.98 -7.86 16.15
CA LEU A 253 12.54 -6.76 15.39
C LEU A 253 11.53 -5.58 15.37
N SER A 254 11.96 -4.37 15.71
CA SER A 254 11.09 -3.18 15.55
C SER A 254 10.69 -3.01 14.08
N PHE A 255 9.53 -2.39 13.81
CA PHE A 255 9.07 -2.16 12.43
C PHE A 255 10.15 -1.52 11.54
N GLY A 256 10.85 -0.52 12.06
CA GLY A 256 11.93 0.15 11.34
C GLY A 256 13.10 -0.80 11.02
N ALA A 257 13.49 -1.64 11.97
CA ALA A 257 14.53 -2.64 11.76
C ALA A 257 14.09 -3.72 10.76
N ALA A 258 12.84 -4.21 10.83
CA ALA A 258 12.26 -5.15 9.86
C ALA A 258 12.22 -4.57 8.46
N PHE A 259 11.79 -3.32 8.33
CA PHE A 259 11.76 -2.63 7.04
C PHE A 259 13.17 -2.46 6.44
N VAL A 260 14.15 -2.01 7.24
CA VAL A 260 15.54 -1.85 6.78
C VAL A 260 16.16 -3.19 6.41
N ALA A 261 15.93 -4.24 7.20
CA ALA A 261 16.45 -5.57 6.92
C ALA A 261 15.87 -6.14 5.62
N LEU A 262 14.55 -6.00 5.40
CA LEU A 262 13.92 -6.39 4.14
C LEU A 262 14.42 -5.59 2.95
N LEU A 263 14.62 -4.28 3.12
CA LEU A 263 15.15 -3.41 2.07
C LEU A 263 16.60 -3.79 1.72
N GLN A 264 17.44 -4.05 2.72
CA GLN A 264 18.81 -4.54 2.55
C GLN A 264 18.85 -5.89 1.82
N ALA A 265 17.97 -6.82 2.20
CA ALA A 265 17.90 -8.14 1.60
C ALA A 265 17.44 -8.11 0.12
N THR A 266 16.59 -7.14 -0.25
CA THR A 266 15.98 -7.07 -1.59
C THR A 266 16.67 -6.11 -2.55
N ALA A 267 17.32 -5.05 -2.05
CA ALA A 267 17.98 -4.01 -2.85
C ALA A 267 18.92 -4.52 -3.98
N PRO A 268 19.88 -5.44 -3.73
CA PRO A 268 20.79 -5.89 -4.79
C PRO A 268 20.05 -6.61 -5.92
N TYR A 269 19.03 -7.39 -5.60
CA TYR A 269 18.24 -8.15 -6.57
C TYR A 269 17.29 -7.27 -7.37
N LEU A 270 16.68 -6.28 -6.72
CA LEU A 270 15.85 -5.30 -7.38
C LEU A 270 16.68 -4.45 -8.36
N LEU A 271 17.88 -3.98 -7.98
CA LEU A 271 18.78 -3.26 -8.90
C LEU A 271 19.17 -4.12 -10.10
N LEU A 272 19.52 -5.39 -9.87
CA LEU A 272 19.84 -6.33 -10.94
C LEU A 272 18.63 -6.54 -11.87
N GLY A 273 17.43 -6.68 -11.29
CA GLY A 273 16.17 -6.75 -12.03
C GLY A 273 15.92 -5.53 -12.91
N LEU A 274 16.12 -4.31 -12.39
CA LEU A 274 15.99 -3.06 -13.16
C LEU A 274 16.98 -3.02 -14.34
N ILE A 275 18.24 -3.41 -14.13
CA ILE A 275 19.27 -3.47 -15.18
C ILE A 275 18.85 -4.45 -16.27
N ILE A 276 18.51 -5.68 -15.89
CA ILE A 276 18.07 -6.72 -16.83
C ILE A 276 16.84 -6.23 -17.62
N SER A 277 15.93 -5.53 -16.95
CA SER A 277 14.72 -4.97 -17.57
C SER A 277 15.00 -3.88 -18.59
N GLY A 278 15.91 -2.97 -18.29
CA GLY A 278 16.40 -1.97 -19.26
C GLY A 278 17.03 -2.62 -20.47
N LEU A 279 17.93 -3.58 -20.26
CA LEU A 279 18.59 -4.29 -21.34
C LEU A 279 17.56 -5.03 -22.20
N LEU A 280 16.61 -5.75 -21.60
CA LEU A 280 15.52 -6.41 -22.32
C LEU A 280 14.69 -5.40 -23.13
N HIS A 281 14.37 -4.23 -22.58
CA HIS A 281 13.65 -3.18 -23.30
C HIS A 281 14.41 -2.69 -24.53
N ALA A 282 15.73 -2.47 -24.43
CA ALA A 282 16.53 -2.01 -25.56
C ALA A 282 16.88 -3.09 -26.58
N TYR A 283 17.02 -4.35 -26.13
CA TYR A 283 17.40 -5.48 -26.98
C TYR A 283 16.22 -6.35 -27.42
N MET A 284 14.97 -6.05 -27.02
CA MET A 284 13.76 -6.59 -27.64
C MET A 284 13.12 -5.58 -28.60
N PRO A 285 13.71 -5.31 -29.78
CA PRO A 285 12.95 -4.68 -30.85
C PRO A 285 11.78 -5.60 -31.21
N GLN A 286 10.59 -5.01 -31.41
CA GLN A 286 9.30 -5.66 -31.61
C GLN A 286 9.38 -7.08 -32.20
N ARG A 287 9.47 -8.10 -31.33
CA ARG A 287 9.53 -9.49 -31.80
C ARG A 287 8.25 -9.77 -32.60
N PRO A 288 8.34 -10.32 -33.82
CA PRO A 288 7.17 -10.55 -34.65
C PRO A 288 6.20 -11.44 -33.87
N VAL A 289 5.01 -10.96 -33.55
CA VAL A 289 4.03 -11.74 -32.75
C VAL A 289 3.32 -12.82 -33.58
N ALA A 290 3.57 -12.88 -34.90
CA ALA A 290 2.93 -13.79 -35.83
C ALA A 290 3.19 -15.29 -35.52
N TRP A 291 4.29 -15.65 -34.84
CA TRP A 291 4.56 -17.05 -34.48
C TRP A 291 3.64 -17.56 -33.36
N LEU A 292 3.05 -16.67 -32.55
CA LEU A 292 2.07 -17.00 -31.50
C LEU A 292 0.78 -17.58 -32.09
N ASN A 293 0.43 -17.21 -33.34
CA ASN A 293 -0.80 -17.68 -34.00
C ASN A 293 -0.73 -19.13 -34.49
N ARG A 294 0.47 -19.71 -34.63
CA ARG A 294 0.64 -21.02 -35.29
C ARG A 294 0.45 -22.19 -34.32
N GLY A 295 -0.30 -23.21 -34.77
CA GLY A 295 -0.50 -24.48 -34.05
C GLY A 295 -1.83 -24.55 -33.29
N GLY A 296 -2.10 -25.68 -32.63
CA GLY A 296 -3.30 -25.85 -31.79
C GLY A 296 -3.22 -25.11 -30.45
N PRO A 297 -4.33 -25.07 -29.68
CA PRO A 297 -4.45 -24.27 -28.45
C PRO A 297 -3.33 -24.50 -27.43
N LEU A 298 -2.89 -25.74 -27.23
CA LEU A 298 -1.79 -26.05 -26.30
C LEU A 298 -0.46 -25.42 -26.73
N LYS A 299 -0.14 -25.50 -28.04
CA LYS A 299 1.06 -24.87 -28.59
C LYS A 299 0.95 -23.35 -28.50
N GLN A 300 -0.23 -22.78 -28.74
CA GLN A 300 -0.46 -21.34 -28.62
C GLN A 300 -0.30 -20.86 -27.17
N ALA A 301 -0.86 -21.59 -26.20
CA ALA A 301 -0.69 -21.32 -24.77
C ALA A 301 0.78 -21.39 -24.33
N ALA A 302 1.49 -22.46 -24.70
CA ALA A 302 2.91 -22.61 -24.39
C ALA A 302 3.76 -21.46 -24.98
N LYS A 303 3.45 -21.03 -26.20
CA LYS A 303 4.12 -19.89 -26.84
C LYS A 303 3.79 -18.56 -26.16
N GLY A 304 2.55 -18.37 -25.74
CA GLY A 304 2.13 -17.18 -24.98
C GLY A 304 2.83 -17.07 -23.63
N MET A 305 2.89 -18.18 -22.89
CA MET A 305 3.67 -18.29 -21.64
C MET A 305 5.15 -17.99 -21.89
N LEU A 306 5.76 -18.59 -22.92
CA LEU A 306 7.17 -18.36 -23.25
C LEU A 306 7.46 -16.91 -23.70
N PHE A 307 6.47 -16.25 -24.32
CA PHE A 307 6.57 -14.85 -24.70
C PHE A 307 6.50 -13.93 -23.46
N GLY A 308 5.70 -14.28 -22.46
CA GLY A 308 5.63 -13.57 -21.17
C GLY A 308 6.84 -13.78 -20.27
N LEU A 309 7.44 -14.98 -20.31
CA LEU A 309 8.53 -15.41 -19.43
C LEU A 309 9.71 -14.42 -19.31
N PRO A 310 10.25 -13.83 -20.40
CA PRO A 310 11.37 -12.90 -20.29
C PRO A 310 10.94 -11.45 -20.06
N LEU A 311 9.64 -11.15 -19.95
CA LEU A 311 9.15 -9.78 -19.88
C LEU A 311 9.03 -9.35 -18.42
N PRO A 312 9.81 -8.35 -17.97
CA PRO A 312 9.80 -7.86 -16.60
C PRO A 312 8.67 -6.86 -16.41
N ILE A 313 7.47 -7.31 -16.73
CA ILE A 313 6.28 -6.47 -16.75
C ILE A 313 5.42 -6.89 -15.56
N CYS A 314 5.19 -5.94 -14.65
CA CYS A 314 4.30 -6.15 -13.52
C CYS A 314 2.85 -6.37 -13.99
N SER A 315 1.98 -6.81 -13.08
CA SER A 315 0.55 -6.97 -13.34
C SER A 315 -0.12 -5.70 -13.89
N CYS A 316 0.41 -4.51 -13.60
CA CYS A 316 -0.09 -3.24 -14.15
C CYS A 316 0.32 -3.05 -15.62
N GLY A 317 1.59 -3.31 -15.93
CA GLY A 317 2.15 -3.07 -17.27
C GLY A 317 1.74 -4.11 -18.31
N VAL A 318 1.30 -5.30 -17.88
CA VAL A 318 0.94 -6.38 -18.80
C VAL A 318 -0.41 -6.11 -19.47
N LEU A 319 -1.30 -5.35 -18.83
CA LEU A 319 -2.67 -5.11 -19.31
C LEU A 319 -2.72 -4.31 -20.62
N PRO A 320 -2.02 -3.17 -20.79
CA PRO A 320 -1.97 -2.46 -22.07
C PRO A 320 -1.38 -3.31 -23.20
N LEU A 321 -0.35 -4.09 -22.90
CA LEU A 321 0.27 -4.99 -23.87
C LEU A 321 -0.69 -6.11 -24.27
N PHE A 322 -1.36 -6.75 -23.30
CA PHE A 322 -2.41 -7.73 -23.54
C PHE A 322 -3.54 -7.19 -24.44
N MET A 323 -4.02 -5.96 -24.17
CA MET A 323 -5.04 -5.31 -25.01
C MET A 323 -4.53 -5.04 -26.43
N SER A 324 -3.28 -4.60 -26.60
CA SER A 324 -2.65 -4.40 -27.90
C SER A 324 -2.51 -5.70 -28.70
N LEU A 325 -2.09 -6.78 -28.04
CA LEU A 325 -1.98 -8.12 -28.63
C LEU A 325 -3.35 -8.70 -28.99
N SER A 326 -4.37 -8.42 -28.18
CA SER A 326 -5.76 -8.77 -28.48
C SER A 326 -6.26 -8.08 -29.73
N LYS A 327 -6.00 -6.76 -29.88
CA LYS A 327 -6.35 -5.99 -31.09
C LYS A 327 -5.63 -6.49 -32.35
N LYS A 328 -4.46 -7.12 -32.20
CA LYS A 328 -3.72 -7.78 -33.30
C LYS A 328 -4.29 -9.17 -33.65
N GLY A 329 -5.37 -9.60 -33.01
CA GLY A 329 -6.05 -10.86 -33.32
C GLY A 329 -5.27 -12.10 -32.91
N LEU A 330 -4.44 -12.02 -31.86
CA LEU A 330 -3.79 -13.23 -31.31
C LEU A 330 -4.84 -14.20 -30.72
N PRO A 331 -4.60 -15.51 -30.77
CA PRO A 331 -5.51 -16.51 -30.24
C PRO A 331 -5.65 -16.40 -28.73
N THR A 332 -6.86 -16.63 -28.23
CA THR A 332 -7.24 -16.56 -26.81
C THR A 332 -6.31 -17.38 -25.91
N ALA A 333 -5.92 -18.58 -26.33
CA ALA A 333 -4.99 -19.43 -25.56
C ALA A 333 -3.62 -18.76 -25.35
N ALA A 334 -3.06 -18.11 -26.39
CA ALA A 334 -1.80 -17.39 -26.26
C ALA A 334 -1.95 -16.13 -25.40
N LEU A 335 -3.06 -15.40 -25.57
CA LEU A 335 -3.35 -14.16 -24.82
C LEU A 335 -3.50 -14.42 -23.32
N VAL A 336 -4.29 -15.43 -22.93
CA VAL A 336 -4.51 -15.79 -21.52
C VAL A 336 -3.24 -16.34 -20.89
N ALA A 337 -2.52 -17.25 -21.57
CA ALA A 337 -1.27 -17.77 -21.04
C ALA A 337 -0.22 -16.66 -20.87
N PHE A 338 -0.13 -15.72 -21.82
CA PHE A 338 0.73 -14.55 -21.72
C PHE A 338 0.35 -13.66 -20.52
N LEU A 339 -0.95 -13.34 -20.38
CA LEU A 339 -1.46 -12.47 -19.33
C LEU A 339 -1.16 -13.02 -17.93
N VAL A 340 -1.32 -14.33 -17.73
CA VAL A 340 -1.09 -15.00 -16.45
C VAL A 340 0.40 -15.23 -16.18
N ALA A 341 1.19 -15.63 -17.19
CA ALA A 341 2.60 -15.98 -17.02
C ALA A 341 3.52 -14.78 -16.75
N THR A 342 3.28 -13.66 -17.42
CA THR A 342 4.17 -12.49 -17.40
C THR A 342 4.43 -11.94 -16.00
N PRO A 343 3.42 -11.72 -15.14
CA PRO A 343 3.67 -11.18 -13.81
C PRO A 343 4.27 -12.20 -12.84
N GLU A 344 4.36 -13.50 -13.17
CA GLU A 344 4.85 -14.56 -12.27
C GLU A 344 6.29 -14.97 -12.52
N LEU A 345 6.73 -14.92 -13.78
CA LEU A 345 8.02 -15.43 -14.23
C LEU A 345 9.13 -14.38 -14.30
N GLY A 346 8.93 -13.22 -13.68
CA GLY A 346 9.94 -12.16 -13.62
C GLY A 346 11.28 -12.70 -13.11
N VAL A 347 12.36 -12.44 -13.86
CA VAL A 347 13.73 -12.83 -13.48
C VAL A 347 14.10 -12.23 -12.11
N ASP A 348 13.64 -11.00 -11.86
CA ASP A 348 13.75 -10.29 -10.59
C ASP A 348 13.05 -11.06 -9.46
N SER A 349 11.79 -11.45 -9.65
CA SER A 349 11.00 -12.22 -8.68
C SER A 349 11.63 -13.58 -8.37
N PHE A 350 12.14 -14.28 -9.39
CA PHE A 350 12.82 -15.57 -9.21
C PHE A 350 14.10 -15.42 -8.37
N LEU A 351 14.94 -14.43 -8.66
CA LEU A 351 16.18 -14.19 -7.89
C LEU A 351 15.90 -13.82 -6.44
N VAL A 352 14.88 -12.98 -6.19
CA VAL A 352 14.43 -12.66 -4.82
C VAL A 352 13.89 -13.91 -4.11
N SER A 353 13.15 -14.77 -4.82
CA SER A 353 12.64 -16.03 -4.26
C SER A 353 13.77 -16.96 -3.83
N VAL A 354 14.80 -17.12 -4.68
CA VAL A 354 15.93 -18.00 -4.37
C VAL A 354 16.62 -17.56 -3.09
N LYS A 355 16.76 -16.25 -2.90
CA LYS A 355 17.40 -15.71 -1.71
C LYS A 355 16.55 -15.82 -0.45
N LEU A 356 15.26 -15.50 -0.54
CA LEU A 356 14.39 -15.42 0.64
C LEU A 356 13.77 -16.76 1.01
N LEU A 357 13.30 -17.53 0.01
CA LEU A 357 12.50 -18.74 0.19
C LEU A 357 13.31 -20.03 -0.04
N GLY A 358 14.58 -19.91 -0.44
CA GLY A 358 15.43 -21.04 -0.75
C GLY A 358 15.27 -21.56 -2.18
N TRP A 359 16.20 -22.43 -2.59
CA TRP A 359 16.27 -22.95 -3.95
C TRP A 359 15.14 -23.95 -4.24
N GLU A 360 14.78 -24.82 -3.27
CA GLU A 360 13.75 -25.84 -3.50
C GLU A 360 12.38 -25.19 -3.75
N PHE A 361 11.96 -24.26 -2.88
CA PHE A 361 10.72 -23.53 -3.06
C PHE A 361 10.71 -22.75 -4.38
N SER A 362 11.83 -22.11 -4.73
CA SER A 362 11.93 -21.31 -5.94
C SER A 362 11.78 -22.14 -7.22
N ILE A 363 12.30 -23.38 -7.23
CA ILE A 363 12.05 -24.31 -8.33
C ILE A 363 10.57 -24.69 -8.41
N VAL A 364 9.94 -25.03 -7.28
CA VAL A 364 8.51 -25.35 -7.25
C VAL A 364 7.69 -24.18 -7.79
N ARG A 365 8.04 -22.95 -7.38
CA ARG A 365 7.44 -21.71 -7.91
C ARG A 365 7.66 -21.54 -9.41
N LEU A 366 8.86 -21.80 -9.92
CA LEU A 366 9.16 -21.72 -11.36
C LEU A 366 8.35 -22.74 -12.15
N ILE A 367 8.21 -23.98 -11.65
CA ILE A 367 7.37 -25.00 -12.27
C ILE A 367 5.91 -24.56 -12.28
N ALA A 368 5.40 -24.05 -11.16
CA ALA A 368 4.03 -23.53 -11.05
C ALA A 368 3.77 -22.42 -12.07
N ALA A 369 4.69 -21.46 -12.19
CA ALA A 369 4.60 -20.33 -13.09
C ALA A 369 4.71 -20.71 -14.59
N ILE A 370 5.14 -21.94 -14.91
CA ILE A 370 5.09 -22.51 -16.27
C ILE A 370 3.81 -23.30 -16.49
N VAL A 371 3.42 -24.14 -15.51
CA VAL A 371 2.30 -25.08 -15.64
C VAL A 371 0.95 -24.37 -15.53
N LEU A 372 0.79 -23.48 -14.55
CA LEU A 372 -0.48 -22.83 -14.25
C LEU A 372 -1.00 -21.95 -15.39
N PRO A 373 -0.20 -21.06 -16.02
CA PRO A 373 -0.70 -20.25 -17.14
C PRO A 373 -1.17 -21.10 -18.33
N VAL A 374 -0.47 -22.20 -18.62
CA VAL A 374 -0.83 -23.12 -19.70
C VAL A 374 -2.12 -23.87 -19.37
N ALA A 375 -2.23 -24.41 -18.15
CA ALA A 375 -3.43 -25.10 -17.69
C ALA A 375 -4.65 -24.18 -17.70
N ILE A 376 -4.52 -22.97 -17.15
CA ILE A 376 -5.58 -21.97 -17.12
C ILE A 376 -5.98 -21.61 -18.54
N ALA A 377 -5.03 -21.28 -19.43
CA ALA A 377 -5.35 -20.95 -20.82
C ALA A 377 -6.08 -22.08 -21.56
N MET A 378 -5.69 -23.34 -21.33
CA MET A 378 -6.31 -24.51 -21.94
C MET A 378 -7.75 -24.74 -21.44
N LEU A 379 -8.00 -24.53 -20.15
CA LEU A 379 -9.34 -24.65 -19.58
C LEU A 379 -10.22 -23.44 -19.94
N ALA A 380 -9.60 -22.28 -20.14
CA ALA A 380 -10.22 -21.01 -20.44
C ALA A 380 -10.67 -20.88 -21.92
N VAL A 381 -9.90 -21.44 -22.85
CA VAL A 381 -10.07 -21.21 -24.30
C VAL A 381 -11.44 -21.60 -24.84
N SER A 382 -12.08 -22.63 -24.25
CA SER A 382 -13.35 -23.17 -24.75
C SER A 382 -14.55 -22.24 -24.50
N TRP A 383 -14.50 -21.38 -23.49
CA TRP A 383 -15.63 -20.53 -23.08
C TRP A 383 -15.34 -19.02 -23.13
N LEU A 384 -14.07 -18.59 -23.17
CA LEU A 384 -13.74 -17.18 -23.38
C LEU A 384 -14.09 -16.69 -24.80
N GLY A 385 -14.10 -17.59 -25.78
CA GLY A 385 -14.36 -17.25 -27.18
C GLY A 385 -13.24 -16.39 -27.77
N THR A 386 -13.49 -15.76 -28.91
CA THR A 386 -12.56 -14.80 -29.53
C THR A 386 -12.65 -13.44 -28.85
N PRO A 387 -11.54 -12.67 -28.81
CA PRO A 387 -11.61 -11.29 -28.35
C PRO A 387 -12.67 -10.50 -29.11
N LEU A 388 -13.47 -9.71 -28.39
CA LEU A 388 -14.36 -8.74 -28.98
C LEU A 388 -13.51 -7.72 -29.73
N ASN A 389 -14.01 -7.27 -30.88
CA ASN A 389 -13.36 -6.24 -31.67
C ASN A 389 -13.45 -4.94 -30.86
N VAL A 390 -12.44 -4.67 -30.03
CA VAL A 390 -12.36 -3.41 -29.28
C VAL A 390 -12.28 -2.32 -30.34
N GLU A 391 -13.37 -1.58 -30.51
CA GLU A 391 -13.44 -0.44 -31.41
C GLU A 391 -12.15 0.38 -31.25
N GLN A 392 -11.51 0.66 -32.38
CA GLN A 392 -10.46 1.66 -32.39
C GLN A 392 -11.09 2.95 -31.85
N GLU A 393 -10.76 3.31 -30.61
CA GLU A 393 -10.81 4.71 -30.24
C GLU A 393 -9.90 5.44 -31.22
N LYS A 394 -10.53 6.00 -32.26
CA LYS A 394 -9.93 6.98 -33.12
C LYS A 394 -9.75 8.23 -32.26
N SER A 395 -8.65 8.28 -31.51
CA SER A 395 -8.09 9.55 -31.11
C SER A 395 -7.61 10.27 -32.37
N CYS A 396 -8.55 10.91 -33.07
CA CYS A 396 -8.31 11.77 -34.23
C CYS A 396 -7.48 13.03 -33.88
N CYS A 397 -7.01 13.17 -32.63
CA CYS A 397 -6.21 14.29 -32.16
C CYS A 397 -4.84 13.87 -31.57
N ALA A 398 -4.37 12.63 -31.79
CA ALA A 398 -2.97 12.30 -31.55
C ALA A 398 -2.11 12.97 -32.62
N LYS A 399 -1.71 14.22 -32.37
CA LYS A 399 -0.66 14.92 -33.13
C LYS A 399 0.51 13.96 -33.33
N LYS A 400 0.91 13.80 -34.59
CA LYS A 400 2.16 13.19 -35.05
C LYS A 400 3.28 13.48 -34.05
N ASN A 401 3.69 12.47 -33.30
CA ASN A 401 4.97 12.36 -32.60
C ASN A 401 5.04 10.95 -31.99
N ALA A 402 5.31 9.94 -32.82
CA ALA A 402 5.78 8.64 -32.34
C ALA A 402 6.66 7.95 -33.38
N GLU A 403 7.54 8.70 -34.04
CA GLU A 403 8.91 8.23 -34.12
C GLU A 403 9.51 8.52 -32.74
N SER A 404 9.26 7.66 -31.75
CA SER A 404 9.91 7.82 -30.46
C SER A 404 11.38 7.47 -30.66
N ALA A 405 12.25 8.46 -30.48
CA ALA A 405 13.70 8.25 -30.36
C ALA A 405 13.97 7.01 -29.47
N PRO A 406 15.05 6.25 -29.72
CA PRO A 406 15.39 5.11 -28.88
C PRO A 406 15.58 5.62 -27.45
N VAL A 407 14.59 5.39 -26.58
CA VAL A 407 14.73 5.68 -25.16
C VAL A 407 15.89 4.81 -24.69
N SER A 408 16.92 5.43 -24.14
CA SER A 408 18.10 4.71 -23.69
C SER A 408 17.68 3.71 -22.60
N TRP A 409 18.22 2.49 -22.68
CA TRP A 409 17.90 1.40 -21.75
C TRP A 409 18.03 1.81 -20.28
N TRP A 410 18.99 2.68 -19.98
CA TRP A 410 19.24 3.20 -18.63
C TRP A 410 18.13 4.16 -18.17
N ARG A 411 17.57 4.99 -19.05
CA ARG A 411 16.49 5.92 -18.69
C ARG A 411 15.23 5.13 -18.40
N PHE A 412 14.93 4.15 -19.25
CA PHE A 412 13.84 3.22 -19.01
C PHE A 412 14.02 2.48 -17.67
N ALA A 413 15.19 1.88 -17.43
CA ALA A 413 15.44 1.10 -16.22
C ALA A 413 15.42 1.91 -14.92
N PHE A 414 16.05 3.08 -14.88
CA PHE A 414 16.32 3.81 -13.63
C PHE A 414 15.41 5.02 -13.40
N VAL A 415 14.63 5.43 -14.39
CA VAL A 415 13.69 6.55 -14.27
C VAL A 415 12.28 6.05 -14.48
N ASP A 416 11.94 5.62 -15.69
CA ASP A 416 10.56 5.32 -16.05
C ASP A 416 10.04 4.11 -15.25
N LEU A 417 10.80 3.02 -15.23
CA LEU A 417 10.45 1.79 -14.50
C LEU A 417 10.46 1.98 -12.98
N VAL A 418 11.37 2.82 -12.46
CA VAL A 418 11.41 3.15 -11.03
C VAL A 418 10.16 3.96 -10.66
N ASP A 419 9.84 5.02 -11.41
CA ASP A 419 8.69 5.88 -11.11
C ASP A 419 7.36 5.11 -11.10
N ASP A 420 7.24 4.07 -11.93
CA ASP A 420 6.06 3.23 -12.00
C ASP A 420 6.01 2.13 -10.91
N ILE A 421 7.14 1.50 -10.57
CA ILE A 421 7.15 0.29 -9.71
C ILE A 421 7.48 0.59 -8.24
N PHE A 422 8.28 1.63 -7.96
CA PHE A 422 8.76 1.90 -6.59
C PHE A 422 7.68 2.15 -5.54
N PRO A 423 6.58 2.90 -5.82
CA PRO A 423 5.46 3.01 -4.88
C PRO A 423 5.01 1.65 -4.36
N LEU A 424 4.85 0.69 -5.28
CA LEU A 424 4.32 -0.63 -4.98
C LEU A 424 5.33 -1.51 -4.23
N ILE A 425 6.61 -1.45 -4.60
CA ILE A 425 7.68 -2.17 -3.88
C ILE A 425 7.71 -1.71 -2.42
N CYS A 426 7.73 -0.40 -2.18
CA CYS A 426 7.74 0.14 -0.83
C CYS A 426 6.48 -0.24 -0.04
N PHE A 427 5.31 -0.22 -0.66
CA PHE A 427 4.08 -0.69 -0.02
C PHE A 427 4.20 -2.17 0.39
N GLY A 428 4.68 -3.04 -0.50
CA GLY A 428 4.91 -4.45 -0.20
C GLY A 428 5.93 -4.68 0.93
N LEU A 429 7.03 -3.91 0.94
CA LEU A 429 8.04 -3.96 1.99
C LEU A 429 7.51 -3.44 3.34
N ILE A 430 6.71 -2.37 3.35
CA ILE A 430 6.02 -1.86 4.54
C ILE A 430 5.04 -2.92 5.07
N ALA A 431 4.22 -3.50 4.19
CA ALA A 431 3.27 -4.54 4.56
C ALA A 431 3.97 -5.79 5.12
N ALA A 432 5.09 -6.21 4.52
CA ALA A 432 5.89 -7.33 4.99
C ALA A 432 6.59 -7.05 6.33
N ALA A 433 7.13 -5.84 6.52
CA ALA A 433 7.71 -5.41 7.79
C ALA A 433 6.63 -5.35 8.89
N LEU A 434 5.46 -4.81 8.56
CA LEU A 434 4.31 -4.77 9.46
C LEU A 434 3.83 -6.18 9.79
N ALA A 435 3.77 -7.09 8.83
CA ALA A 435 3.40 -8.49 9.08
C ALA A 435 4.37 -9.19 10.04
N GLN A 436 5.68 -8.92 9.96
CA GLN A 436 6.65 -9.47 10.93
C GLN A 436 6.42 -8.97 12.36
N VAL A 437 6.03 -7.71 12.51
CA VAL A 437 5.78 -7.09 13.83
C VAL A 437 4.41 -7.51 14.38
N LEU A 438 3.37 -7.45 13.54
CA LEU A 438 1.99 -7.78 13.90
C LEU A 438 1.71 -9.27 13.86
N TRP A 439 2.68 -10.14 13.59
CA TRP A 439 2.46 -11.57 13.70
C TRP A 439 3.80 -12.19 14.11
N PRO A 440 4.15 -12.22 15.39
CA PRO A 440 5.41 -12.84 15.80
C PRO A 440 5.40 -14.35 15.51
N VAL A 441 6.55 -14.92 15.11
CA VAL A 441 6.68 -16.32 14.66
C VAL A 441 6.21 -17.33 15.70
N GLN A 442 6.25 -16.99 16.99
CA GLN A 442 5.86 -17.90 18.08
C GLN A 442 4.35 -17.90 18.39
N SER A 443 3.58 -16.94 17.87
CA SER A 443 2.24 -16.65 18.40
C SER A 443 1.16 -17.64 17.93
N VAL A 444 1.27 -18.18 16.72
CA VAL A 444 0.31 -19.16 16.18
C VAL A 444 0.95 -19.98 15.05
N GLN A 445 1.12 -21.29 15.23
CA GLN A 445 1.30 -22.21 14.10
C GLN A 445 -0.04 -22.30 13.34
N ASN A 446 -0.04 -21.98 12.04
CA ASN A 446 -1.19 -22.00 11.12
C ASN A 446 -2.56 -22.37 11.75
N PRO A 447 -3.37 -21.38 12.16
CA PRO A 447 -4.63 -21.64 12.85
C PRO A 447 -5.72 -22.22 11.94
N PHE A 448 -5.50 -22.21 10.63
CA PHE A 448 -6.48 -22.60 9.61
C PHE A 448 -6.30 -24.04 9.11
N GLY A 449 -5.22 -24.73 9.51
CA GLY A 449 -4.93 -26.09 9.08
C GLY A 449 -4.93 -26.21 7.55
N HIS A 450 -5.67 -27.19 7.01
CA HIS A 450 -5.78 -27.43 5.56
C HIS A 450 -6.57 -26.37 4.77
N TRP A 451 -7.29 -25.46 5.45
CA TRP A 451 -8.04 -24.38 4.78
C TRP A 451 -7.16 -23.18 4.41
N ASP A 452 -5.91 -23.17 4.87
CA ASP A 452 -4.93 -22.14 4.59
C ASP A 452 -4.75 -21.87 3.08
N ILE A 453 -4.79 -22.91 2.24
CA ILE A 453 -4.65 -22.79 0.77
C ILE A 453 -5.76 -21.92 0.18
N VAL A 454 -7.00 -22.19 0.55
CA VAL A 454 -8.15 -21.46 0.02
C VAL A 454 -8.18 -20.05 0.59
N LEU A 455 -7.92 -19.91 1.89
CA LEU A 455 -7.88 -18.62 2.57
C LEU A 455 -6.85 -17.68 1.95
N LEU A 456 -5.59 -18.13 1.85
CA LEU A 456 -4.51 -17.34 1.28
C LEU A 456 -4.71 -17.05 -0.22
N GLY A 457 -5.33 -17.98 -0.95
CA GLY A 457 -5.73 -17.71 -2.33
C GLY A 457 -6.78 -16.61 -2.46
N VAL A 458 -7.83 -16.63 -1.62
CA VAL A 458 -8.86 -15.60 -1.61
C VAL A 458 -8.30 -14.25 -1.17
N ILE A 459 -7.42 -14.23 -0.17
CA ILE A 459 -6.71 -13.01 0.27
C ILE A 459 -5.79 -12.49 -0.85
N GLY A 460 -5.16 -13.39 -1.61
CA GLY A 460 -4.31 -13.02 -2.73
C GLY A 460 -5.05 -12.24 -3.83
N ILE A 461 -6.29 -12.62 -4.19
CA ILE A 461 -7.07 -12.00 -5.28
C ILE A 461 -7.20 -10.46 -5.20
N PRO A 462 -7.65 -9.86 -4.06
CA PRO A 462 -7.73 -8.41 -3.93
C PRO A 462 -6.36 -7.75 -3.72
N PHE A 463 -5.33 -8.51 -3.31
CA PHE A 463 -3.99 -8.00 -3.08
C PHE A 463 -3.30 -7.72 -4.42
N TYR A 464 -3.33 -6.45 -4.83
CA TYR A 464 -2.65 -5.95 -6.03
C TYR A 464 -1.14 -5.80 -5.81
N VAL A 465 -0.44 -6.89 -5.51
CA VAL A 465 1.00 -6.90 -5.24
C VAL A 465 1.70 -7.68 -6.34
N CYS A 466 2.74 -7.09 -6.94
CA CYS A 466 3.54 -7.77 -7.97
C CYS A 466 4.31 -8.95 -7.36
N ALA A 467 4.67 -9.93 -8.20
CA ALA A 467 5.34 -11.16 -7.76
C ALA A 467 6.63 -10.94 -6.96
N SER A 468 7.33 -9.83 -7.20
CA SER A 468 8.57 -9.44 -6.50
C SER A 468 8.27 -8.86 -5.11
N ALA A 469 7.19 -8.08 -4.97
CA ALA A 469 6.78 -7.48 -3.71
C ALA A 469 6.03 -8.47 -2.79
N SER A 470 5.47 -9.56 -3.33
CA SER A 470 4.82 -10.60 -2.53
C SER A 470 5.79 -11.65 -1.96
N VAL A 471 7.05 -11.71 -2.43
CA VAL A 471 8.05 -12.67 -1.92
C VAL A 471 8.40 -12.46 -0.44
N PRO A 472 8.66 -11.23 0.03
CA PRO A 472 8.89 -11.00 1.46
C PRO A 472 7.68 -11.40 2.32
N ILE A 473 6.46 -11.14 1.84
CA ILE A 473 5.23 -11.56 2.53
C ILE A 473 5.15 -13.09 2.58
N ALA A 474 5.49 -13.78 1.49
CA ALA A 474 5.54 -15.24 1.45
C ALA A 474 6.55 -15.83 2.44
N LEU A 475 7.73 -15.22 2.62
CA LEU A 475 8.71 -15.66 3.62
C LEU A 475 8.10 -15.62 5.02
N VAL A 476 7.47 -14.50 5.37
CA VAL A 476 6.82 -14.31 6.67
C VAL A 476 5.70 -15.34 6.88
N LEU A 477 4.85 -15.57 5.86
CA LEU A 477 3.80 -16.58 5.93
C LEU A 477 4.35 -18.00 6.15
N LEU A 478 5.44 -18.38 5.47
CA LEU A 478 6.09 -19.67 5.69
C LEU A 478 6.69 -19.79 7.10
N GLN A 479 7.30 -18.72 7.61
CA GLN A 479 7.81 -18.66 8.99
C GLN A 479 6.69 -18.84 10.02
N HIS A 480 5.45 -18.39 9.72
CA HIS A 480 4.26 -18.62 10.56
C HIS A 480 3.60 -20.00 10.40
N GLY A 481 4.24 -20.91 9.66
CA GLY A 481 3.78 -22.29 9.52
C GLY A 481 2.62 -22.47 8.53
N PHE A 482 2.30 -21.46 7.70
CA PHE A 482 1.40 -21.66 6.57
C PHE A 482 2.01 -22.69 5.61
N SER A 483 1.18 -23.55 5.03
CA SER A 483 1.68 -24.60 4.15
C SER A 483 2.31 -24.02 2.87
N VAL A 484 3.28 -24.74 2.33
CA VAL A 484 4.00 -24.36 1.10
C VAL A 484 3.03 -24.12 -0.06
N GLY A 485 2.04 -25.01 -0.20
CA GLY A 485 0.98 -24.89 -1.17
C GLY A 485 0.16 -23.62 -0.98
N ALA A 486 -0.19 -23.26 0.25
CA ALA A 486 -0.98 -22.07 0.53
C ALA A 486 -0.23 -20.78 0.17
N VAL A 487 1.06 -20.70 0.51
CA VAL A 487 1.91 -19.57 0.16
C VAL A 487 2.14 -19.49 -1.35
N LEU A 488 2.29 -20.63 -2.03
CA LEU A 488 2.39 -20.67 -3.48
C LEU A 488 1.10 -20.15 -4.15
N VAL A 489 -0.07 -20.55 -3.65
CA VAL A 489 -1.36 -20.06 -4.15
C VAL A 489 -1.50 -18.55 -3.92
N PHE A 490 -1.06 -18.02 -2.79
CA PHE A 490 -1.00 -16.57 -2.55
C PHE A 490 -0.10 -15.84 -3.56
N LEU A 491 1.12 -16.35 -3.77
CA LEU A 491 2.09 -15.78 -4.71
C LEU A 491 1.60 -15.79 -6.16
N PHE A 492 0.74 -16.74 -6.52
CA PHE A 492 0.07 -16.86 -7.83
C PHE A 492 -1.14 -15.92 -7.93
N ALA A 493 -2.06 -16.00 -6.95
CA ALA A 493 -3.36 -15.33 -7.03
C ALA A 493 -3.24 -13.80 -7.14
N GLY A 494 -2.36 -13.16 -6.38
CA GLY A 494 -2.21 -11.69 -6.40
C GLY A 494 -1.85 -11.12 -7.77
N PRO A 495 -0.71 -11.51 -8.36
CA PRO A 495 -0.27 -10.98 -9.65
C PRO A 495 -1.19 -11.38 -10.81
N ALA A 496 -1.78 -12.59 -10.80
CA ALA A 496 -2.53 -13.14 -11.93
C ALA A 496 -4.03 -12.85 -11.93
N THR A 497 -4.67 -12.65 -10.78
CA THR A 497 -6.16 -12.62 -10.67
C THR A 497 -6.74 -11.33 -10.10
N ASN A 498 -5.96 -10.26 -10.06
CA ASN A 498 -6.40 -8.99 -9.51
C ASN A 498 -7.55 -8.30 -10.26
N ILE A 499 -8.16 -7.32 -9.61
CA ILE A 499 -9.32 -6.58 -10.10
C ILE A 499 -9.09 -5.90 -11.47
N SER A 500 -7.91 -5.32 -11.69
CA SER A 500 -7.56 -4.68 -12.97
C SER A 500 -7.52 -5.70 -14.12
N THR A 501 -7.04 -6.91 -13.83
CA THR A 501 -7.04 -8.03 -14.77
C THR A 501 -8.46 -8.50 -15.07
N ILE A 502 -9.29 -8.66 -14.03
CA ILE A 502 -10.71 -9.02 -14.17
C ILE A 502 -11.45 -8.01 -15.08
N LEU A 503 -11.29 -6.72 -14.81
CA LEU A 503 -11.94 -5.65 -15.58
C LEU A 503 -11.43 -5.60 -17.03
N THR A 504 -10.12 -5.78 -17.24
CA THR A 504 -9.54 -5.79 -18.59
C THR A 504 -10.02 -6.99 -19.40
N VAL A 505 -10.09 -8.18 -18.81
CA VAL A 505 -10.60 -9.39 -19.46
C VAL A 505 -12.09 -9.23 -19.79
N ASN A 506 -12.88 -8.60 -18.92
CA ASN A 506 -14.27 -8.26 -19.21
C ASN A 506 -14.39 -7.33 -20.43
N LYS A 507 -13.52 -6.31 -20.55
CA LYS A 507 -13.49 -5.42 -21.71
C LYS A 507 -13.13 -6.15 -23.00
N VAL A 508 -12.18 -7.08 -22.94
CA VAL A 508 -11.67 -7.79 -24.13
C VAL A 508 -12.59 -8.91 -24.58
N PHE A 509 -13.16 -9.69 -23.67
CA PHE A 509 -13.93 -10.88 -24.03
C PHE A 509 -15.43 -10.76 -23.77
N GLY A 510 -15.88 -9.78 -22.98
CA GLY A 510 -17.27 -9.58 -22.59
C GLY A 510 -17.49 -9.70 -21.08
N GLU A 511 -18.59 -9.11 -20.62
CA GLU A 511 -18.92 -8.98 -19.20
C GLU A 511 -19.00 -10.33 -18.46
N GLY A 512 -18.49 -10.35 -17.22
CA GLY A 512 -18.46 -11.53 -16.36
C GLY A 512 -17.37 -12.57 -16.68
N LYS A 513 -16.72 -12.51 -17.85
CA LYS A 513 -15.67 -13.49 -18.23
C LYS A 513 -14.38 -13.33 -17.42
N GLY A 514 -14.03 -12.12 -17.02
CA GLY A 514 -12.89 -11.84 -16.14
C GLY A 514 -13.05 -12.47 -14.76
N LEU A 515 -14.24 -12.37 -14.16
CA LEU A 515 -14.50 -12.98 -12.86
C LEU A 515 -14.47 -14.52 -12.96
N LYS A 516 -15.05 -15.08 -14.03
CA LYS A 516 -14.96 -16.52 -14.32
C LYS A 516 -13.52 -16.99 -14.51
N LEU A 517 -12.68 -16.19 -15.17
CA LEU A 517 -11.26 -16.49 -15.35
C LEU A 517 -10.51 -16.46 -14.03
N ALA A 518 -10.75 -15.46 -13.18
CA ALA A 518 -10.15 -15.37 -11.85
C ALA A 518 -10.56 -16.55 -10.96
N ALA A 519 -11.84 -16.93 -10.96
CA ALA A 519 -12.33 -18.09 -10.21
C ALA A 519 -11.71 -19.40 -10.72
N LEU A 520 -11.58 -19.57 -12.04
CA LEU A 520 -10.90 -20.72 -12.63
C LEU A 520 -9.42 -20.75 -12.23
N ALA A 521 -8.73 -19.61 -12.35
CA ALA A 521 -7.32 -19.49 -12.01
C ALA A 521 -7.06 -19.82 -10.53
N LEU A 522 -7.91 -19.34 -9.62
CA LEU A 522 -7.87 -19.71 -8.21
C LEU A 522 -8.09 -21.21 -8.01
N ALA A 523 -9.10 -21.80 -8.65
CA ALA A 523 -9.38 -23.24 -8.51
C ALA A 523 -8.20 -24.10 -8.99
N VAL A 524 -7.59 -23.76 -10.13
CA VAL A 524 -6.41 -24.46 -10.66
C VAL A 524 -5.21 -24.27 -9.74
N ALA A 525 -4.99 -23.08 -9.20
CA ALA A 525 -3.93 -22.80 -8.24
C ALA A 525 -4.12 -23.59 -6.92
N VAL A 526 -5.34 -23.65 -6.38
CA VAL A 526 -5.67 -24.44 -5.17
C VAL A 526 -5.37 -25.93 -5.41
N VAL A 527 -5.79 -26.49 -6.54
CA VAL A 527 -5.47 -27.90 -6.87
C VAL A 527 -3.96 -28.10 -6.94
N PHE A 528 -3.23 -27.19 -7.59
CA PHE A 528 -1.77 -27.28 -7.66
C PHE A 528 -1.11 -27.14 -6.28
N GLY A 529 -1.58 -26.23 -5.43
CA GLY A 529 -1.10 -26.05 -4.06
C GLY A 529 -1.32 -27.29 -3.19
N VAL A 530 -2.49 -27.95 -3.32
CA VAL A 530 -2.75 -29.24 -2.66
C VAL A 530 -1.78 -30.31 -3.15
N LEU A 531 -1.54 -30.40 -4.46
CA LEU A 531 -0.56 -31.34 -5.02
C LEU A 531 0.85 -31.06 -4.46
N VAL A 532 1.24 -29.79 -4.38
CA VAL A 532 2.53 -29.41 -3.78
C VAL A 532 2.61 -29.85 -2.33
N ASN A 533 1.58 -29.62 -1.50
CA ASN A 533 1.61 -30.09 -0.11
C ASN A 533 1.70 -31.63 0.03
N ILE A 534 1.19 -32.39 -0.94
CA ILE A 534 1.27 -33.85 -0.96
C ILE A 534 2.68 -34.32 -1.35
N PHE A 535 3.27 -33.72 -2.39
CA PHE A 535 4.53 -34.19 -2.98
C PHE A 535 5.78 -33.49 -2.42
N TYR A 536 5.60 -32.32 -1.82
CA TYR A 536 6.66 -31.50 -1.27
C TYR A 536 6.33 -31.20 0.19
N GLN A 537 6.94 -31.98 1.07
CA GLN A 537 7.02 -31.66 2.49
C GLN A 537 8.41 -31.11 2.76
N PRO A 538 8.54 -29.83 3.14
CA PRO A 538 9.83 -29.27 3.45
C PRO A 538 10.40 -30.02 4.65
N THR A 539 11.52 -30.71 4.45
CA THR A 539 12.16 -31.53 5.49
C THR A 539 13.08 -30.69 6.37
N ASP A 540 13.66 -29.62 5.82
CA ASP A 540 14.29 -28.49 6.52
C ASP A 540 14.34 -27.33 5.52
N LEU A 541 13.40 -26.39 5.58
CA LEU A 541 13.55 -25.16 4.80
C LEU A 541 14.57 -24.29 5.55
N ASP A 542 15.80 -24.22 5.03
CA ASP A 542 16.77 -23.17 5.34
C ASP A 542 16.21 -21.83 4.82
N PHE A 543 15.13 -21.37 5.44
CA PHE A 543 14.68 -20.00 5.29
C PHE A 543 15.84 -19.11 5.68
N LEU A 544 15.93 -17.95 5.04
CA LEU A 544 16.84 -16.93 5.52
C LEU A 544 16.43 -16.59 6.96
N GLU A 545 17.10 -17.19 7.95
CA GLU A 545 17.09 -16.66 9.29
C GLU A 545 17.66 -15.25 9.15
N LEU A 546 16.90 -14.24 9.55
CA LEU A 546 17.36 -12.86 9.67
C LEU A 546 18.39 -12.71 10.82
N HIS A 547 19.23 -13.73 11.04
CA HIS A 547 20.41 -13.65 11.90
C HIS A 547 21.50 -12.84 11.19
N GLU A 548 22.26 -12.10 11.99
CA GLU A 548 23.33 -11.19 11.60
C GLU A 548 24.23 -11.76 10.48
N HIS A 549 23.87 -11.52 9.23
CA HIS A 549 24.82 -11.70 8.15
C HIS A 549 25.84 -10.58 8.27
N HIS A 550 27.13 -10.94 8.26
CA HIS A 550 28.23 -10.01 7.98
C HIS A 550 27.87 -9.21 6.73
N LEU A 551 27.38 -8.00 6.93
CA LEU A 551 26.91 -7.11 5.88
C LEU A 551 28.07 -6.90 4.91
N ARG A 552 27.90 -7.39 3.69
CA ARG A 552 28.94 -7.22 2.68
C ARG A 552 28.91 -5.75 2.27
N TRP A 553 30.08 -5.21 1.93
CA TRP A 553 30.20 -3.80 1.55
C TRP A 553 29.29 -3.42 0.36
N TRP A 554 28.97 -4.37 -0.52
CA TRP A 554 28.04 -4.15 -1.63
C TRP A 554 26.57 -4.09 -1.22
N ASP A 555 26.16 -4.67 -0.09
CA ASP A 555 24.78 -4.57 0.41
C ASP A 555 24.48 -3.12 0.77
N TRP A 556 25.44 -2.43 1.40
CA TRP A 556 25.34 -1.00 1.68
C TRP A 556 25.32 -0.14 0.40
N ILE A 557 26.12 -0.49 -0.61
CA ILE A 557 26.13 0.23 -1.89
C ILE A 557 24.79 0.09 -2.62
N THR A 558 24.27 -1.14 -2.70
CA THR A 558 23.00 -1.42 -3.37
C THR A 558 21.82 -0.82 -2.61
N LEU A 559 21.83 -0.88 -1.28
CA LEU A 559 20.88 -0.15 -0.43
C LEU A 559 20.93 1.35 -0.69
N SER A 560 22.13 1.95 -0.72
CA SER A 560 22.30 3.39 -0.95
C SER A 560 21.82 3.79 -2.34
N ALA A 561 22.22 3.04 -3.37
CA ALA A 561 21.78 3.28 -4.75
C ALA A 561 20.26 3.16 -4.87
N MET A 562 19.67 2.14 -4.24
CA MET A 562 18.24 1.93 -4.24
C MET A 562 17.50 3.04 -3.49
N GLY A 563 18.00 3.43 -2.33
CA GLY A 563 17.49 4.57 -1.57
C GLY A 563 17.54 5.85 -2.39
N LEU A 564 18.65 6.13 -3.09
CA LEU A 564 18.76 7.29 -3.97
C LEU A 564 17.77 7.25 -5.14
N LEU A 565 17.52 6.09 -5.74
CA LEU A 565 16.51 5.93 -6.79
C LEU A 565 15.09 6.18 -6.24
N ALA A 566 14.80 5.66 -5.05
CA ALA A 566 13.55 5.89 -4.33
C ALA A 566 13.32 7.38 -4.05
N LEU A 567 14.34 8.05 -3.50
CA LEU A 567 14.33 9.48 -3.20
C LEU A 567 14.16 10.32 -4.47
N ALA A 568 14.88 9.97 -5.53
CA ALA A 568 14.78 10.65 -6.82
C ALA A 568 13.38 10.47 -7.45
N SER A 569 12.82 9.27 -7.36
CA SER A 569 11.46 8.99 -7.82
C SER A 569 10.42 9.78 -7.04
N MET A 570 10.51 9.75 -5.71
CA MET A 570 9.60 10.49 -4.84
C MET A 570 9.75 12.01 -4.99
N TRP A 571 10.95 12.51 -5.30
CA TRP A 571 11.16 13.92 -5.67
C TRP A 571 10.55 14.25 -7.05
N ARG A 572 10.67 13.37 -8.05
CA ARG A 572 10.08 13.58 -9.39
C ARG A 572 8.55 13.49 -9.38
N SER A 573 7.97 12.62 -8.58
CA SER A 573 6.51 12.42 -8.53
C SER A 573 5.85 13.31 -7.48
N GLY A 574 6.54 13.59 -6.37
CA GLY A 574 6.01 14.21 -5.16
C GLY A 574 5.52 13.12 -4.20
N PRO A 575 5.84 13.18 -2.90
CA PRO A 575 5.53 12.10 -1.95
C PRO A 575 4.04 11.79 -1.90
N LEU A 576 3.17 12.79 -1.98
CA LEU A 576 1.73 12.57 -1.89
C LEU A 576 1.14 12.01 -3.18
N HIS A 577 1.61 12.47 -4.34
CA HIS A 577 1.25 11.85 -5.62
C HIS A 577 1.71 10.39 -5.66
N TRP A 578 2.92 10.12 -5.17
CA TRP A 578 3.50 8.79 -5.07
C TRP A 578 2.68 7.89 -4.13
N ILE A 579 2.22 8.38 -2.97
CA ILE A 579 1.28 7.65 -2.09
C ILE A 579 -0.08 7.47 -2.77
N SER A 580 -0.64 8.50 -3.42
CA SER A 580 -1.95 8.44 -4.07
C SER A 580 -2.00 7.45 -5.23
N SER A 581 -0.86 7.21 -5.88
CA SER A 581 -0.72 6.21 -6.95
C SER A 581 -1.00 4.78 -6.44
N LEU A 582 -0.87 4.53 -5.14
CA LEU A 582 -1.23 3.26 -4.50
C LEU A 582 -2.75 3.13 -4.31
N ALA A 583 -3.43 4.22 -4.01
CA ALA A 583 -4.86 4.17 -3.70
C ALA A 583 -5.75 4.12 -4.93
N SER A 584 -5.29 4.63 -6.08
CA SER A 584 -5.96 4.42 -7.38
C SER A 584 -5.99 2.93 -7.81
N MET A 585 -5.25 2.06 -7.12
CA MET A 585 -5.24 0.60 -7.35
C MET A 585 -6.39 -0.13 -6.66
N VAL A 586 -7.20 0.53 -5.82
CA VAL A 586 -8.40 -0.04 -5.19
C VAL A 586 -9.66 0.61 -5.79
N PRO A 587 -10.31 -0.02 -6.78
CA PRO A 587 -11.53 0.50 -7.39
C PRO A 587 -12.63 0.69 -6.35
N GLY A 588 -13.17 1.92 -6.27
CA GLY A 588 -14.28 2.25 -5.36
C GLY A 588 -13.87 2.84 -4.00
N LEU A 589 -12.57 2.94 -3.69
CA LEU A 589 -12.11 3.75 -2.55
C LEU A 589 -12.02 5.25 -2.86
N ILE A 590 -11.93 5.63 -4.14
CA ILE A 590 -11.81 7.02 -4.59
C ILE A 590 -12.76 7.26 -5.75
N HIS A 591 -13.60 8.29 -5.64
CA HIS A 591 -14.34 8.85 -6.78
C HIS A 591 -13.40 9.73 -7.59
N HIS A 592 -12.83 9.21 -8.68
CA HIS A 592 -12.22 10.11 -9.66
C HIS A 592 -13.32 10.94 -10.33
N PRO A 593 -13.26 12.28 -10.30
CA PRO A 593 -14.07 13.06 -11.22
C PRO A 593 -13.62 12.70 -12.65
N PRO A 594 -14.55 12.63 -13.62
CA PRO A 594 -14.17 12.44 -15.01
C PRO A 594 -13.15 13.51 -15.37
N GLN A 595 -12.03 13.10 -16.00
CA GLN A 595 -11.07 14.03 -16.55
C GLN A 595 -11.85 14.93 -17.51
N SER A 596 -12.11 16.18 -17.11
CA SER A 596 -12.62 17.17 -18.04
C SER A 596 -11.52 17.32 -19.08
N GLU A 597 -11.78 16.83 -20.30
CA GLU A 597 -11.07 17.28 -21.48
C GLU A 597 -10.98 18.80 -21.38
N SER A 598 -9.76 19.31 -21.34
CA SER A 598 -9.51 20.74 -21.40
C SER A 598 -10.15 21.23 -22.69
N ALA A 599 -11.32 21.86 -22.58
CA ALA A 599 -11.89 22.67 -23.63
C ALA A 599 -10.86 23.78 -23.92
N HIS A 600 -10.12 23.57 -25.01
CA HIS A 600 -9.34 24.61 -25.69
C HIS A 600 -10.26 25.40 -26.60
#